data_AF-A0A355A2N8-F1
#
_entry.id   AF-A0A355A2N8-F1
#
_cell.length_a   1.000
_cell.length_b   1.000
_cell.length_c   1.000
_cell.angle_alpha   90.00
_cell.angle_beta   90.00
_cell.angle_gamma   90.00
#
_symmetry.space_group_name_H-M   'P 1'
#
loop_
_entity.id
_entity.type
_entity.pdbx_description
1 polymer ?
#
loop_
_entity_poly.entity_id
_entity_poly.type
_entity_poly.pdbx_seq_one_letter_code
_entity_poly.pdbx_strand_id
1 'polypeptide(L)' 'MNRLPDYLRKKMKILFIGYNPGLRSAELGHHYAGRSNSFFPFLYQSGLISEP' A
#
# COMPACT_ATOMS: atom_id res chain seq x y z
N MET A 1 18.54 0.28 -7.08
CA MET A 1 17.07 0.20 -6.90
C MET A 1 16.73 0.83 -5.58
N ASN A 2 15.96 1.90 -5.56
CA ASN A 2 15.44 2.42 -4.30
C ASN A 2 14.39 1.43 -3.79
N ARG A 3 14.62 0.89 -2.60
CA ARG A 3 13.67 -0.02 -1.95
C ARG A 3 12.45 0.78 -1.50
N LEU A 4 11.26 0.20 -1.58
CA LEU A 4 10.07 0.82 -0.98
C LEU A 4 10.26 0.88 0.54
N PRO A 5 9.99 2.03 1.19
CA PRO A 5 10.08 2.13 2.64
C PRO A 5 8.90 1.41 3.31
N ASP A 6 9.15 0.84 4.48
CA ASP A 6 8.08 0.31 5.33
C ASP A 6 7.43 1.44 6.14
N TYR A 7 6.10 1.42 6.23
CA TYR A 7 5.33 2.37 7.03
C TYR A 7 4.91 1.75 8.36
N LEU A 8 5.80 1.83 9.34
CA LEU A 8 5.60 1.24 10.67
C LEU A 8 5.52 2.32 11.75
N ARG A 9 4.58 2.16 12.68
CA ARG A 9 4.49 2.97 13.90
C ARG A 9 4.14 2.11 15.11
N LYS A 10 4.47 2.58 16.31
CA LYS A 10 4.02 1.93 17.55
C LYS A 10 2.49 1.98 17.64
N LYS A 11 1.90 0.94 18.25
CA LYS A 11 0.44 0.83 18.50
C LYS A 11 -0.42 0.86 17.22
N MET A 12 0.08 0.29 16.12
CA MET A 12 -0.78 0.04 14.94
C MET A 12 -1.85 -0.99 15.29
N LYS A 13 -3.08 -0.74 14.80
CA LYS A 13 -4.19 -1.70 14.91
C LYS A 13 -4.16 -2.75 13.79
N ILE A 14 -3.63 -2.36 12.62
CA ILE A 14 -3.59 -3.17 11.40
C ILE A 14 -2.25 -2.93 10.72
N LEU A 15 -1.64 -3.99 10.19
CA LEU A 15 -0.48 -3.96 9.32
C LEU A 15 -0.82 -4.70 8.03
N PHE A 16 -0.65 -4.05 6.88
CA PHE A 16 -0.82 -4.68 5.57
C PHE A 16 0.53 -5.17 5.05
N ILE A 17 0.62 -6.45 4.72
CA ILE A 17 1.83 -7.08 4.18
C ILE A 17 1.51 -7.64 2.79
N GLY A 18 2.13 -7.06 1.75
CA GLY A 18 2.08 -7.58 0.39
C GLY A 18 3.18 -8.62 0.12
N TYR A 19 3.12 -9.32 -1.02
CA TYR A 19 4.14 -10.30 -1.40
C TYR A 19 5.46 -9.65 -1.83
N ASN A 20 5.44 -8.83 -2.88
CA ASN A 20 6.58 -8.02 -3.32
C ASN A 20 6.10 -6.79 -4.11
N PRO A 21 6.89 -5.69 -4.15
CA PRO A 21 6.58 -4.55 -5.01
C PRO A 21 6.57 -4.98 -6.49
N GLY A 22 5.49 -4.64 -7.21
CA GLY A 22 5.47 -4.72 -8.67
C GLY A 22 6.33 -3.63 -9.30
N LEU A 23 6.62 -3.74 -10.61
CA LEU A 23 7.49 -2.80 -11.33
C LEU A 23 7.10 -1.33 -11.14
N ARG A 24 5.80 -1.02 -11.30
CA ARG A 24 5.28 0.35 -11.13
C ARG A 24 5.43 0.87 -9.70
N SER A 25 5.22 0.00 -8.70
CA SER A 25 5.47 0.36 -7.30
C SER A 25 6.94 0.66 -7.07
N ALA A 26 7.83 -0.22 -7.53
CA ALA A 26 9.28 -0.04 -7.39
C ALA A 26 9.80 1.23 -8.09
N GLU A 27 9.26 1.57 -9.26
CA GLU A 27 9.60 2.80 -9.98
C GLU A 27 9.12 4.07 -9.25
N LEU A 28 7.89 4.07 -8.75
CA LEU A 28 7.28 5.25 -8.12
C LEU A 28 7.62 5.40 -6.63
N GLY A 29 8.19 4.38 -5.99
CA GLY A 29 8.37 4.38 -4.54
C GLY A 29 7.05 4.31 -3.75
N HIS A 30 5.96 3.86 -4.39
CA HIS A 30 4.61 3.87 -3.82
C HIS A 30 4.02 2.45 -3.77
N HIS A 31 3.62 2.01 -2.58
CA HIS A 31 3.00 0.69 -2.38
C HIS A 31 1.74 0.57 -3.24
N TYR A 32 1.49 -0.62 -3.80
CA TYR A 32 0.27 -0.93 -4.56
C TYR A 32 -0.08 0.02 -5.73
N ALA A 33 0.91 0.70 -6.35
CA ALA A 33 0.70 1.71 -7.39
C ALA A 33 0.29 1.17 -8.78
N GLY A 34 0.16 -0.15 -8.94
CA GLY A 34 -0.30 -0.78 -10.17
C GLY A 34 -1.78 -0.50 -10.43
N ARG A 35 -2.18 -0.11 -11.65
CA ARG A 35 -3.59 0.14 -11.99
C ARG A 35 -4.50 -1.09 -11.82
N SER A 36 -3.95 -2.29 -11.91
CA SER A 36 -4.66 -3.55 -11.66
C SER A 36 -4.75 -3.91 -10.17
N ASN A 37 -4.13 -3.14 -9.28
CA ASN A 37 -4.15 -3.42 -7.85
C ASN A 37 -5.33 -2.68 -7.18
N SER A 38 -6.26 -3.45 -6.61
CA SER A 38 -7.46 -2.91 -5.96
C SER A 38 -7.27 -2.52 -4.49
N PHE A 39 -6.04 -2.49 -3.96
CA PHE A 39 -5.78 -2.25 -2.54
C PHE A 39 -6.41 -0.95 -2.02
N PHE A 40 -6.09 0.21 -2.62
CA PHE A 40 -6.63 1.50 -2.15
C PHE A 40 -8.16 1.62 -2.36
N PRO A 41 -8.73 1.24 -3.52
CA PRO A 41 -10.18 1.18 -3.68
C PRO A 41 -10.88 0.34 -2.60
N PHE A 42 -10.36 -0.86 -2.29
CA PHE A 42 -10.95 -1.72 -1.27
C PHE A 42 -10.71 -1.22 0.15
N LEU A 43 -9.58 -0.57 0.42
CA LEU A 43 -9.29 0.05 1.72
C LEU A 43 -10.29 1.17 2.05
N TYR A 44 -10.64 1.99 1.04
CA TYR A 44 -11.69 2.99 1.17
C TYR A 44 -13.08 2.35 1.30
N GLN A 45 -13.43 1.43 0.41
CA GLN A 45 -14.74 0.76 0.43
C GLN A 45 -15.00 -0.05 1.71
N SER A 46 -13.96 -0.57 2.36
CA SER A 46 -14.09 -1.27 3.63
C SER A 46 -14.37 -0.33 4.82
N GLY A 47 -14.32 0.99 4.62
CA GLY A 47 -14.50 1.99 5.67
C GLY A 47 -13.31 2.08 6.65
N LEU A 48 -12.13 1.57 6.26
CA LEU A 48 -10.92 1.66 7.10
C LEU A 48 -10.25 3.04 7.00
N ILE A 49 -10.49 3.76 5.90
CA ILE A 49 -10.13 5.16 5.69
C ILE A 49 -11.35 5.94 5.22
N SER A 50 -11.41 7.22 5.58
CA SER A 50 -12.57 8.08 5.30
C SER A 50 -12.54 8.76 3.93
N GLU A 51 -11.40 8.74 3.25
CA GLU A 51 -11.18 9.40 1.97
C GLU A 51 -10.29 8.53 1.06
N PRO A 52 -10.47 8.62 -0.27
CA PRO A 52 -9.65 7.90 -1.25
C PRO A 52 -8.26 8.51 -1.46
#